data_AF-A0A564YYV9-F1
#
_entry.id   AF-A0A564YYV9-F1
#
_cell.length_a   1.000
_cell.length_b   1.000
_cell.length_c   1.000
_cell.angle_alpha   90.00
_cell.angle_beta   90.00
_cell.angle_gamma   90.00
#
_symmetry.space_group_name_H-M   'P 1'
#
loop_
_entity.id
_entity.type
_entity.pdbx_description
1 polymer ?
#
loop_
_entity_poly.entity_id
_entity_poly.type
_entity_poly.pdbx_seq_one_letter_code
_entity_poly.pdbx_strand_id
1 'polypeptide(L)'
;MGQLACPPDAGEKKIEHEMSKYPDRGIVGFLLTGMKVYDQRTNRYLTVPRCYGRTVPAEHIFERGLLPFLQGDFKLAKQFLPLISKVRSVFVDEPKLPIALYSSSLLLIYDETRTNLVVKLVDFAHWRSAPEANDPSGVVRGLDTLIDTFGRNNSSPSSKFDIPLIELK
;
A
#
# COMPACT_ATOMS: atom_id res chain seq x y z
N MET A 1 -4.36 4.76 -0.08
CA MET A 1 -3.85 5.18 1.24
C MET A 1 -5.00 5.76 2.04
N GLY A 2 -4.92 5.67 3.36
CA GLY A 2 -5.95 6.15 4.27
C GLY A 2 -6.77 5.04 4.92
N GLN A 3 -7.04 5.20 6.21
CA GLN A 3 -8.04 4.43 6.95
C GLN A 3 -9.46 4.72 6.43
N LEU A 4 -9.67 5.92 5.87
CA LEU A 4 -10.93 6.30 5.24
C LEU A 4 -10.79 6.28 3.71
N ALA A 5 -11.73 5.64 3.03
CA ALA A 5 -11.75 5.60 1.57
C ALA A 5 -12.32 6.89 0.95
N CYS A 6 -13.29 7.52 1.62
CA CYS A 6 -13.99 8.71 1.15
C CYS A 6 -13.83 9.87 2.15
N PRO A 7 -13.91 11.12 1.66
CA PRO A 7 -14.01 12.28 2.53
C PRO A 7 -15.37 12.28 3.28
N PRO A 8 -15.47 12.98 4.42
CA PRO A 8 -16.67 12.97 5.28
C PRO A 8 -17.90 13.65 4.63
N ASP A 9 -17.67 14.49 3.62
CA ASP A 9 -18.72 15.14 2.83
C ASP A 9 -19.21 14.27 1.66
N ALA A 10 -18.68 13.05 1.49
CA ALA A 10 -19.27 12.07 0.58
C ALA A 10 -20.62 11.57 1.14
N GLY A 11 -21.56 11.26 0.26
CA GLY A 11 -22.85 10.71 0.68
C GLY A 11 -22.69 9.37 1.43
N GLU A 12 -23.49 9.16 2.47
CA GLU A 12 -23.42 8.00 3.38
C GLU A 12 -23.34 6.66 2.63
N LYS A 13 -24.22 6.44 1.65
CA LYS A 13 -24.23 5.23 0.80
C LYS A 13 -22.90 4.99 0.09
N LYS A 14 -22.22 6.06 -0.35
CA LYS A 14 -20.90 5.96 -1.01
C LYS A 14 -19.82 5.61 0.01
N ILE A 15 -19.86 6.23 1.19
CA ILE A 15 -18.92 5.92 2.28
C ILE A 15 -19.06 4.45 2.67
N GLU A 16 -20.28 3.99 2.96
CA GLU A 16 -20.57 2.60 3.31
C GLU A 16 -20.09 1.64 2.22
N HIS A 17 -20.41 1.93 0.95
CA HIS A 17 -19.99 1.11 -0.18
C HIS A 17 -18.47 1.05 -0.36
N GLU A 18 -17.75 2.16 -0.23
CA GLU A 18 -16.29 2.16 -0.38
C GLU A 18 -15.59 1.50 0.81
N MET A 19 -16.13 1.64 2.02
CA MET A 19 -15.60 1.03 3.24
C MET A 19 -15.87 -0.48 3.28
N SER A 20 -17.00 -0.95 2.75
CA SER A 20 -17.33 -2.39 2.69
C SER A 20 -16.43 -3.19 1.75
N LYS A 21 -15.74 -2.52 0.80
CA LYS A 21 -14.81 -3.18 -0.14
C LYS A 21 -13.60 -3.81 0.54
N TYR A 22 -13.22 -3.32 1.73
CA TYR A 22 -12.10 -3.87 2.48
C TYR A 22 -12.29 -3.60 3.98
N PRO A 23 -12.85 -4.57 4.74
CA PRO A 23 -13.16 -4.39 6.16
C PRO A 23 -11.94 -3.98 7.00
N ASP A 24 -10.77 -4.50 6.65
CA ASP A 24 -9.52 -4.29 7.38
C ASP A 24 -8.82 -2.95 7.05
N ARG A 25 -9.40 -2.11 6.18
CA ARG A 25 -8.84 -0.80 5.81
C ARG A 25 -8.54 0.06 7.05
N GLY A 26 -9.43 0.06 8.04
CA GLY A 26 -9.24 0.82 9.27
C GLY A 26 -8.01 0.39 10.07
N ILE A 27 -7.66 -0.90 10.01
CA ILE A 27 -6.50 -1.47 10.71
C ILE A 27 -5.20 -1.19 9.94
N VAL A 28 -5.23 -1.47 8.63
CA VAL A 28 -4.06 -1.45 7.74
C VAL A 28 -3.73 -0.04 7.23
N GLY A 29 -4.71 0.84 7.09
CA GLY A 29 -4.52 2.20 6.56
C GLY A 29 -4.30 2.27 5.04
N PHE A 30 -4.50 1.17 4.31
CA PHE A 30 -4.52 1.14 2.85
C PHE A 30 -5.29 -0.08 2.32
N LEU A 31 -5.52 -0.10 1.00
CA LEU A 31 -6.03 -1.25 0.25
C LEU A 31 -5.11 -1.45 -0.95
N LEU A 32 -4.66 -2.68 -1.20
CA LEU A 32 -3.90 -3.01 -2.40
C LEU A 32 -4.82 -2.88 -3.63
N THR A 33 -4.43 -2.02 -4.57
CA THR A 33 -5.23 -1.72 -5.77
C THR A 33 -4.78 -2.47 -7.01
N GLY A 34 -3.63 -3.14 -6.95
CA GLY A 34 -3.08 -4.02 -7.97
C GLY A 34 -1.56 -4.04 -7.95
N MET A 35 -0.97 -4.95 -8.70
CA MET A 35 0.47 -4.94 -9.00
C MET A 35 0.74 -5.59 -10.35
N LYS A 36 1.85 -5.21 -10.98
CA LYS A 36 2.39 -5.84 -12.18
C LYS A 36 3.89 -5.95 -12.03
N VAL A 37 4.40 -7.18 -11.98
CA VAL A 37 5.80 -7.47 -11.64
C VAL A 37 6.40 -8.39 -12.67
N TYR A 38 7.58 -8.05 -13.17
CA TYR A 38 8.29 -8.88 -14.13
C TYR A 38 9.05 -10.01 -13.40
N ASP A 39 8.76 -11.27 -13.74
CA ASP A 39 9.49 -12.44 -13.27
C ASP A 39 10.52 -12.86 -14.32
N GLN A 40 11.80 -12.58 -14.04
CA GLN A 40 12.93 -12.93 -14.89
C GLN A 40 13.07 -14.45 -15.10
N ARG A 41 12.67 -15.27 -14.13
CA ARG A 41 12.76 -16.73 -14.24
C ARG A 41 11.80 -17.27 -15.28
N THR A 42 10.61 -16.67 -15.39
CA THR A 42 9.57 -17.12 -16.32
C THR A 42 9.46 -16.22 -17.56
N ASN A 43 10.20 -15.11 -17.60
CA ASN A 43 10.15 -14.07 -18.63
C ASN A 43 8.71 -13.57 -18.88
N ARG A 44 7.94 -13.40 -17.80
CA ARG A 44 6.52 -13.01 -17.84
C ARG A 44 6.18 -12.03 -16.73
N TYR A 45 5.09 -11.28 -16.92
CA TYR A 45 4.54 -10.44 -15.86
C TYR A 45 3.55 -11.23 -15.00
N LEU A 46 3.79 -11.24 -13.69
CA LEU A 46 2.73 -11.48 -12.71
C LEU A 46 1.85 -10.22 -12.65
N THR A 47 0.56 -10.37 -12.91
CA THR A 47 -0.42 -9.29 -12.78
C THR A 47 -1.44 -9.68 -11.73
N VAL A 48 -1.56 -8.88 -10.67
CA VAL A 48 -2.52 -9.12 -9.60
C VAL A 48 -3.58 -8.01 -9.64
N PRO A 49 -4.86 -8.36 -9.83
CA PRO A 49 -5.93 -7.37 -9.98
C PRO A 49 -6.34 -6.75 -8.64
N ARG A 50 -7.04 -5.62 -8.70
CA ARG A 50 -7.61 -4.93 -7.54
C ARG A 50 -8.47 -5.82 -6.64
N CYS A 51 -9.23 -6.74 -7.23
CA CYS A 51 -10.14 -7.60 -6.47
C CYS A 51 -9.37 -8.50 -5.47
N TYR A 52 -8.16 -8.94 -5.81
CA TYR A 52 -7.32 -9.71 -4.91
C TYR A 52 -6.95 -8.92 -3.65
N GLY A 53 -6.61 -7.65 -3.79
CA GLY A 53 -6.26 -6.82 -2.62
C GLY A 53 -7.38 -6.70 -1.59
N ARG A 54 -8.64 -6.90 -2.00
CA ARG A 54 -9.81 -6.88 -1.11
C ARG A 54 -9.96 -8.17 -0.30
N THR A 55 -9.27 -9.24 -0.68
CA THR A 55 -9.36 -10.57 -0.04
C THR A 55 -8.19 -10.84 0.90
N VAL A 56 -7.19 -9.96 0.97
CA VAL A 56 -6.01 -10.15 1.83
C VAL A 56 -6.32 -9.60 3.23
N PRO A 57 -6.40 -10.43 4.29
CA PRO A 57 -6.67 -9.93 5.63
C PRO A 57 -5.48 -9.16 6.21
N ALA A 58 -5.73 -8.27 7.17
CA ALA A 58 -4.71 -7.42 7.80
C ALA A 58 -3.52 -8.21 8.34
N GLU A 59 -3.79 -9.36 8.96
CA GLU A 59 -2.79 -10.26 9.54
C GLU A 59 -1.81 -10.81 8.48
N HIS A 60 -2.26 -10.93 7.22
CA HIS A 60 -1.48 -11.50 6.12
C HIS A 60 -1.07 -10.46 5.07
N ILE A 61 -1.16 -9.17 5.40
CA ILE A 61 -0.93 -8.09 4.43
C ILE A 61 0.49 -8.11 3.84
N PHE A 62 1.48 -8.52 4.63
CA PHE A 62 2.86 -8.58 4.17
C PHE A 62 3.07 -9.80 3.27
N GLU A 63 2.84 -11.01 3.75
CA GLU A 63 3.13 -12.26 3.06
C GLU A 63 2.24 -12.53 1.84
N ARG A 64 0.95 -12.18 1.89
CA ARG A 64 0.02 -12.39 0.77
C ARG A 64 -0.15 -11.14 -0.08
N GLY A 65 0.04 -9.96 0.51
CA GLY A 65 -0.20 -8.69 -0.17
C GLY A 65 1.04 -8.07 -0.80
N LEU A 66 2.13 -7.93 -0.03
CA LEU A 66 3.31 -7.16 -0.42
C LEU A 66 4.47 -8.05 -0.92
N LEU A 67 4.63 -9.25 -0.37
CA LEU A 67 5.71 -10.17 -0.72
C LEU A 67 5.65 -10.66 -2.18
N PRO A 68 4.47 -10.86 -2.81
CA PRO A 68 4.40 -11.13 -4.25
C PRO A 68 4.95 -9.97 -5.09
N PHE A 69 4.71 -8.72 -4.66
CA PHE A 69 5.30 -7.54 -5.31
C PHE A 69 6.82 -7.55 -5.21
N LEU A 70 7.35 -7.95 -4.06
CA LEU A 70 8.78 -8.03 -3.78
C LEU A 70 9.44 -9.31 -4.33
N GLN A 71 8.67 -10.22 -4.95
CA GLN A 71 9.12 -11.53 -5.41
C GLN A 71 9.87 -12.32 -4.31
N GLY A 72 9.39 -12.24 -3.06
CA GLY A 72 10.02 -12.91 -1.93
C GLY A 72 11.26 -12.21 -1.35
N ASP A 73 11.65 -11.04 -1.86
CA ASP A 73 12.89 -10.37 -1.48
C ASP A 73 12.71 -9.38 -0.31
N PHE A 74 13.07 -9.85 0.88
CA PHE A 74 13.06 -9.03 2.10
C PHE A 74 14.11 -7.92 2.12
N LYS A 75 15.19 -8.04 1.35
CA LYS A 75 16.19 -6.96 1.23
C LYS A 75 15.61 -5.82 0.39
N LEU A 76 14.90 -6.14 -0.68
CA LEU A 76 14.18 -5.16 -1.50
C LEU A 76 13.14 -4.39 -0.67
N ALA A 77 12.41 -5.07 0.23
CA ALA A 77 11.49 -4.41 1.16
C ALA A 77 12.21 -3.31 1.97
N LYS A 78 13.37 -3.62 2.53
CA LYS A 78 14.18 -2.69 3.32
C LYS A 78 14.69 -1.50 2.50
N GLN A 79 14.95 -1.67 1.22
CA GLN A 79 15.37 -0.56 0.34
C GLN A 79 14.25 0.47 0.10
N PHE A 80 12.97 0.08 0.19
CA PHE A 80 11.85 1.01 0.09
C PHE A 80 11.67 1.88 1.35
N LEU A 81 12.13 1.44 2.53
CA LEU A 81 11.96 2.15 3.79
C LEU A 81 12.34 3.64 3.75
N PRO A 82 13.56 4.04 3.31
CA PRO A 82 13.92 5.45 3.26
C PRO A 82 13.00 6.28 2.34
N LEU A 83 12.51 5.69 1.24
CA LEU A 83 11.61 6.37 0.29
C LEU A 83 10.20 6.54 0.87
N ILE A 84 9.66 5.52 1.53
CA ILE A 84 8.36 5.59 2.19
C ILE A 84 8.42 6.55 3.38
N SER A 85 9.49 6.49 4.18
CA SER A 85 9.73 7.45 5.28
C SER A 85 9.82 8.89 4.77
N LYS A 86 10.40 9.11 3.58
CA LYS A 86 10.45 10.44 2.96
C LYS A 86 9.06 10.95 2.57
N VAL A 87 8.18 10.08 2.07
CA VAL A 87 6.78 10.44 1.79
C VAL A 87 6.03 10.71 3.10
N ARG A 88 6.23 9.88 4.12
CA ARG A 88 5.62 10.06 5.45
C ARG A 88 6.00 11.41 6.06
N SER A 89 7.28 11.77 5.98
CA SER A 89 7.87 13.03 6.45
C SER A 89 7.05 14.26 6.00
N VAL A 90 6.49 14.25 4.79
CA VAL A 90 5.63 15.34 4.28
C VAL A 90 4.37 15.59 5.14
N PHE A 91 3.87 14.56 5.82
CA PHE A 91 2.64 14.63 6.62
C PHE A 91 2.91 14.83 8.11
N VAL A 92 4.12 14.54 8.60
CA VAL A 92 4.44 14.50 10.04
C VAL A 92 5.45 15.54 10.47
N ASP A 93 6.38 15.94 9.60
CA ASP A 93 7.40 16.93 9.90
C ASP A 93 6.81 18.34 9.80
N GLU A 94 7.29 19.26 10.64
CA GLU A 94 6.85 20.64 10.63
C GLU A 94 7.57 21.48 9.55
N PRO A 95 6.88 22.40 8.84
CA PRO A 95 5.44 22.63 8.91
C PRO A 95 4.66 21.50 8.22
N LYS A 96 3.67 20.94 8.91
CA LYS A 96 2.85 19.86 8.35
C LYS A 96 2.02 20.36 7.16
N LEU A 97 1.84 19.47 6.19
CA LEU A 97 0.97 19.74 5.04
C LEU A 97 -0.51 19.79 5.50
N PRO A 98 -1.22 20.93 5.39
CA PRO A 98 -2.56 21.10 5.96
C PRO A 98 -3.65 20.52 5.03
N ILE A 99 -3.46 19.28 4.56
CA ILE A 99 -4.39 18.59 3.66
C ILE A 99 -4.70 17.18 4.14
N ALA A 100 -5.88 16.71 3.80
CA ALA A 100 -6.28 15.31 3.92
C ALA A 100 -6.44 14.71 2.51
N LEU A 101 -5.99 13.47 2.34
CA LEU A 101 -6.04 12.78 1.04
C LEU A 101 -6.88 11.51 1.15
N TYR A 102 -8.02 11.52 0.46
CA TYR A 102 -8.91 10.36 0.38
C TYR A 102 -8.74 9.67 -0.96
N SER A 103 -8.83 8.34 -0.98
CA SER A 103 -8.68 7.54 -2.21
C SER A 103 -7.40 7.81 -3.02
N SER A 104 -6.36 8.38 -2.42
CA SER A 104 -5.03 8.50 -3.03
C SER A 104 -4.30 7.15 -3.04
N SER A 105 -3.28 7.02 -3.89
CA SER A 105 -2.50 5.77 -4.01
C SER A 105 -1.01 6.04 -3.77
N LEU A 106 -0.33 5.11 -3.09
CA LEU A 106 1.13 5.08 -3.05
C LEU A 106 1.59 4.09 -4.12
N LEU A 107 2.31 4.60 -5.12
CA LEU A 107 2.86 3.81 -6.21
C LEU A 107 4.32 3.45 -5.88
N LEU A 108 4.60 2.15 -5.77
CA LEU A 108 5.94 1.59 -5.60
C LEU A 108 6.38 0.99 -6.93
N ILE A 109 7.62 1.28 -7.34
CA ILE A 109 8.21 0.81 -8.59
C ILE A 109 9.66 0.42 -8.31
N TYR A 110 10.14 -0.62 -8.97
CA TYR A 110 11.55 -0.95 -9.06
C TYR A 110 11.86 -1.51 -10.45
N ASP A 111 13.12 -1.38 -10.89
CA ASP A 111 13.61 -1.93 -12.15
C ASP A 111 14.04 -3.41 -12.01
N GLU A 112 14.36 -4.07 -13.13
CA GLU A 112 14.73 -5.49 -13.09
C GLU A 112 15.97 -5.76 -12.22
N THR A 113 16.89 -4.79 -12.14
CA THR A 113 18.11 -4.87 -11.34
C THR A 113 17.87 -4.60 -9.87
N ARG A 114 16.67 -4.14 -9.48
CA ARG A 114 16.27 -3.85 -8.10
C ARG A 114 17.20 -2.84 -7.44
N THR A 115 17.67 -1.87 -8.22
CA THR A 115 18.59 -0.82 -7.77
C THR A 115 17.98 0.56 -7.90
N ASN A 116 17.00 0.73 -8.79
CA ASN A 116 16.28 1.98 -8.95
C ASN A 116 14.85 1.84 -8.45
N LEU A 117 14.62 2.32 -7.23
CA LEU A 117 13.31 2.29 -6.58
C LEU A 117 12.65 3.67 -6.64
N VAL A 118 11.37 3.69 -6.92
CA VAL A 118 10.55 4.91 -6.92
C VAL A 118 9.34 4.70 -6.03
N VAL A 119 9.08 5.69 -5.17
CA VAL A 119 7.85 5.80 -4.38
C VAL A 119 7.21 7.15 -4.68
N LYS A 120 5.95 7.14 -5.14
CA LYS A 120 5.20 8.36 -5.46
C LYS A 120 3.79 8.28 -4.89
N LEU A 121 3.31 9.41 -4.43
CA LEU A 121 1.89 9.59 -4.11
C LEU A 121 1.17 10.07 -5.37
N VAL A 122 0.03 9.46 -5.69
CA VAL A 122 -0.78 9.76 -6.88
C VAL A 122 -2.28 9.78 -6.52
N ASP A 123 -3.12 10.13 -7.49
CA ASP A 123 -4.59 10.20 -7.37
C ASP A 123 -5.09 11.23 -6.34
N PHE A 124 -4.91 12.52 -6.64
CA PHE A 124 -5.26 13.63 -5.73
C PHE A 124 -6.68 14.18 -5.90
N ALA A 125 -7.57 13.48 -6.63
CA ALA A 125 -8.89 13.99 -6.99
C ALA A 125 -9.81 14.26 -5.77
N HIS A 126 -9.53 13.64 -4.62
CA HIS A 126 -10.34 13.75 -3.41
C HIS A 126 -9.53 14.28 -2.22
N TRP A 127 -8.81 15.38 -2.41
CA TRP A 127 -8.15 16.10 -1.33
C TRP A 127 -9.12 17.04 -0.60
N ARG A 128 -8.83 17.36 0.66
CA ARG A 128 -9.53 18.39 1.47
C ARG A 128 -8.52 19.23 2.24
N SER A 129 -8.85 20.49 2.51
CA SER A 129 -8.12 21.29 3.48
C SER A 129 -8.32 20.69 4.88
N ALA A 130 -7.25 20.58 5.66
CA ALA A 130 -7.28 20.03 7.02
C ALA A 130 -6.26 20.75 7.94
N PRO A 131 -6.41 22.06 8.19
CA PRO A 131 -5.46 22.82 9.00
C PRO A 131 -5.51 22.44 10.49
N GLU A 132 -6.69 22.06 10.99
CA GLU A 132 -6.93 21.80 12.42
C GLU A 132 -6.86 20.30 12.80
N ALA A 133 -6.77 19.40 11.82
CA ALA A 133 -6.91 17.96 12.03
C ALA A 133 -5.61 17.20 11.70
N ASN A 134 -5.13 16.40 12.64
CA ASN A 134 -3.93 15.57 12.46
C ASN A 134 -4.28 14.31 11.65
N ASP A 135 -4.09 14.36 10.33
CA ASP A 135 -4.34 13.28 9.35
C ASP A 135 -5.75 12.63 9.45
N PRO A 136 -6.83 13.38 9.18
CA PRO A 136 -8.18 12.84 9.27
C PRO A 136 -8.46 11.72 8.22
N SER A 137 -7.64 11.61 7.18
CA SER A 137 -7.71 10.51 6.20
C SER A 137 -7.11 9.19 6.70
N GLY A 138 -6.20 9.23 7.69
CA GLY A 138 -5.41 8.09 8.14
C GLY A 138 -4.33 7.64 7.16
N VAL A 139 -3.78 8.56 6.34
CA VAL A 139 -2.70 8.26 5.38
C VAL A 139 -1.41 7.88 6.10
N VAL A 140 -1.08 8.59 7.19
CA VAL A 140 0.08 8.32 8.04
C VAL A 140 0.02 6.91 8.59
N ARG A 141 -1.16 6.45 9.03
CA ARG A 141 -1.35 5.05 9.48
C ARG A 141 -1.01 4.04 8.40
N GLY A 142 -1.38 4.30 7.15
CA GLY A 142 -1.04 3.43 6.03
C GLY A 142 0.46 3.38 5.74
N LEU A 143 1.13 4.54 5.82
CA LEU A 143 2.58 4.65 5.66
C LEU A 143 3.33 3.96 6.81
N ASP A 144 2.87 4.14 8.05
CA ASP A 144 3.40 3.44 9.24
C ASP A 144 3.28 1.93 9.08
N THR A 145 2.12 1.44 8.64
CA THR A 145 1.92 0.00 8.41
C THR A 145 2.90 -0.55 7.36
N LEU A 146 3.18 0.21 6.29
CA LEU A 146 4.20 -0.19 5.30
C LEU A 146 5.62 -0.18 5.88
N ILE A 147 5.98 0.87 6.64
CA ILE A 147 7.30 0.97 7.29
C ILE A 147 7.51 -0.17 8.27
N ASP A 148 6.51 -0.45 9.12
CA ASP A 148 6.56 -1.53 10.10
C ASP A 148 6.69 -2.89 9.40
N THR A 149 5.87 -3.16 8.39
CA THR A 149 5.89 -4.46 7.69
C THR A 149 7.19 -4.67 6.90
N PHE A 150 7.74 -3.64 6.27
CA PHE A 150 9.02 -3.73 5.54
C PHE A 150 10.24 -3.74 6.47
N GLY A 151 10.10 -3.19 7.68
CA GLY A 151 11.14 -3.14 8.71
C GLY A 151 11.31 -4.43 9.52
N ARG A 152 10.31 -5.32 9.52
CA ARG A 152 10.37 -6.60 10.26
C ARG A 152 11.58 -7.44 9.82
N ASN A 153 12.37 -7.88 10.81
CA ASN A 153 13.40 -8.89 10.61
C ASN A 153 12.73 -10.26 10.48
N ASN A 154 12.32 -10.59 9.26
CA ASN A 154 11.80 -11.92 8.98
C ASN A 154 12.99 -12.86 8.81
N SER A 155 13.32 -13.64 9.85
CA SER A 155 14.06 -14.88 9.67
C SER A 155 13.24 -15.77 8.73
N SER A 156 13.87 -16.31 7.68
CA SER A 156 13.18 -17.08 6.64
C SER A 156 12.16 -18.08 7.22
N PRO A 157 10.88 -18.02 6.83
CA PRO A 157 10.06 -19.21 6.87
C PRO A 157 10.56 -20.14 5.75
N SER A 158 11.02 -21.32 6.18
CA SER A 158 11.16 -22.50 5.35
C SER A 158 9.87 -22.80 4.57
N SER A 159 10.05 -23.31 3.36
CA SER A 159 9.05 -23.90 2.45
C SER A 159 8.39 -22.97 1.43
N LYS A 160 8.35 -23.49 0.20
CA LYS A 160 7.83 -22.97 -1.05
C LYS A 160 6.64 -22.02 -0.87
N PHE A 161 6.80 -20.78 -1.33
CA PHE A 161 5.67 -19.90 -1.61
C PHE A 161 4.99 -20.39 -2.89
N ASP A 162 3.96 -21.20 -2.75
CA ASP A 162 2.98 -21.38 -3.82
C ASP A 162 2.18 -20.09 -3.92
N ILE A 163 2.69 -19.14 -4.72
CA ILE A 163 1.82 -18.10 -5.27
C ILE A 163 0.74 -18.88 -6.01
N PRO A 164 -0.56 -18.78 -5.64
CA PRO A 164 -1.60 -19.41 -6.43
C PRO A 164 -1.41 -18.90 -7.85
N LEU A 165 -1.21 -19.82 -8.79
CA LEU A 165 -1.31 -19.50 -10.20
C LEU A 165 -2.74 -19.01 -10.40
N ILE A 166 -2.95 -17.70 -10.27
CA ILE A 166 -4.19 -17.07 -10.71
C ILE A 166 -4.06 -17.10 -12.22
N GLU A 167 -4.52 -18.21 -12.83
CA GLU A 167 -4.85 -18.23 -14.24
C GLU A 167 -5.95 -17.17 -14.44
N LEU A 168 -5.52 -15.99 -14.87
CA LEU A 168 -6.40 -15.00 -15.46
C LEU A 168 -6.91 -15.62 -16.77
N LYS A 169 -8.13 -16.17 -16.72
CA LYS A 169 -8.94 -16.40 -17.92
C LYS A 169 -9.31 -15.08 -18.58
#